data_AF-A0A2D5Z555-F1
#
_entry.id   AF-A0A2D5Z555-F1
#
_cell.length_a   1.000
_cell.length_b   1.000
_cell.length_c   1.000
_cell.angle_alpha   90.00
_cell.angle_beta   90.00
_cell.angle_gamma   90.00
#
_symmetry.space_group_name_H-M   'P 1'
#
loop_
_entity.id
_entity.type
_entity.pdbx_description
1 polymer ?
#
loop_
_entity_poly.entity_id
_entity_poly.type
_entity_poly.pdbx_seq_one_letter_code
_entity_poly.pdbx_strand_id
1 'polypeptide(L)'
;MDVPQPRSGDRTVRTLSLIAFIAIATVAPAQPLIGLYTINPLAPTIGTNYTSLTDAVNDLVAQGVSGPVIFDLFDDAGPYTTGMPFLSNNVSWAPSTA
;
A
#
# COMPACT_ATOMS: atom_id res chain seq x y z
N MET A 1 -39.78 29.78 -52.69
CA MET A 1 -40.00 29.59 -51.25
C MET A 1 -39.33 28.29 -50.88
N ASP A 2 -38.22 28.41 -50.15
CA ASP A 2 -37.42 27.33 -49.61
C ASP A 2 -38.16 26.71 -48.40
N VAL A 3 -38.41 25.41 -48.43
CA VAL A 3 -38.78 24.66 -47.22
C VAL A 3 -37.66 23.67 -46.98
N PRO A 4 -36.71 23.95 -46.06
CA PRO A 4 -35.60 23.05 -45.79
C PRO A 4 -36.07 21.93 -44.86
N GLN A 5 -35.67 20.68 -45.15
CA GLN A 5 -35.93 19.51 -44.32
C GLN A 5 -34.60 18.74 -44.07
N PRO A 6 -34.50 18.00 -42.95
CA PRO A 6 -33.39 18.10 -42.01
C PRO A 6 -32.13 17.31 -42.39
N ARG A 7 -30.96 17.83 -41.99
CA ARG A 7 -29.68 17.10 -41.97
C ARG A 7 -29.88 15.83 -41.13
N SER A 8 -29.71 14.66 -41.75
CA SER A 8 -29.62 13.37 -41.08
C SER A 8 -28.41 13.36 -40.14
N GLY A 9 -28.60 13.89 -38.94
CA GLY A 9 -27.85 13.50 -37.76
C GLY A 9 -28.53 12.26 -37.21
N ASP A 10 -28.05 11.09 -37.60
CA ASP A 10 -28.00 9.92 -36.72
C ASP A 10 -27.22 8.79 -37.43
N ARG A 11 -25.92 8.71 -37.16
CA ARG A 11 -25.17 7.46 -37.30
C ARG A 11 -24.77 7.05 -35.91
N THR A 12 -25.76 6.61 -35.14
CA THR A 12 -25.74 5.23 -34.65
C THR A 12 -24.32 4.83 -34.23
N VAL A 13 -23.91 5.34 -33.06
CA VAL A 13 -23.42 4.48 -31.99
C VAL A 13 -22.89 3.17 -32.59
N ARG A 14 -21.68 3.19 -33.15
CA ARG A 14 -21.06 2.04 -33.82
C ARG A 14 -20.87 0.99 -32.74
N THR A 15 -21.88 0.13 -32.63
CA THR A 15 -22.03 -1.03 -31.79
C THR A 15 -20.85 -1.98 -32.01
N LEU A 16 -19.72 -1.70 -31.37
CA LEU A 16 -18.69 -2.70 -31.16
C LEU A 16 -18.67 -2.97 -29.66
N SER A 17 -19.52 -3.90 -29.25
CA SER A 17 -19.64 -4.40 -27.89
C SER A 17 -18.26 -4.66 -27.28
N LEU A 18 -18.02 -4.04 -26.13
CA LEU A 18 -16.91 -4.32 -25.21
C LEU A 18 -16.81 -5.84 -24.98
N ILE A 19 -15.69 -6.45 -25.34
CA ILE A 19 -15.28 -7.70 -24.69
C ILE A 19 -14.78 -7.28 -23.31
N ALA A 20 -15.65 -7.39 -22.30
CA ALA A 20 -15.24 -7.23 -20.92
C ALA A 20 -14.40 -8.44 -20.52
N PHE A 21 -13.07 -8.29 -20.56
CA PHE A 21 -12.16 -9.25 -19.92
C PHE A 21 -12.33 -9.09 -18.40
N ILE A 22 -13.11 -9.97 -17.77
CA ILE A 22 -13.15 -10.06 -16.32
C ILE A 22 -11.82 -10.68 -15.87
N ALA A 23 -10.91 -9.84 -15.39
CA ALA A 23 -9.73 -10.31 -14.66
C ALA A 23 -10.22 -10.88 -13.31
N ILE A 24 -10.21 -12.20 -13.17
CA ILE A 24 -10.36 -12.83 -11.85
C ILE A 24 -9.04 -12.60 -11.10
N ALA A 25 -9.04 -11.63 -10.18
CA ALA A 25 -7.95 -11.47 -9.24
C ALA A 25 -8.01 -12.63 -8.24
N THR A 26 -7.04 -13.53 -8.30
CA THR A 26 -6.86 -14.51 -7.22
C THR A 26 -6.32 -13.75 -6.02
N VAL A 27 -7.07 -13.73 -4.93
CA VAL A 27 -6.59 -13.18 -3.66
C VAL A 27 -5.79 -14.30 -3.00
N ALA A 28 -4.47 -14.16 -2.91
CA ALA A 28 -3.68 -15.09 -2.12
C ALA A 28 -4.20 -15.05 -0.67
N PRO A 29 -4.30 -16.20 0.03
CA PRO A 29 -4.70 -16.20 1.43
C PRO A 29 -3.74 -15.30 2.22
N ALA A 30 -4.29 -14.40 3.03
CA ALA A 30 -3.50 -13.59 3.96
C ALA A 30 -2.75 -14.54 4.90
N GLN A 31 -1.42 -14.56 4.79
CA GLN A 31 -0.58 -15.38 5.63
C GLN A 31 -0.21 -14.58 6.87
N PRO A 32 -0.49 -15.07 8.09
CA PRO A 32 -0.12 -14.33 9.30
C PRO A 32 1.39 -14.13 9.39
N LEU A 33 1.79 -12.98 9.94
CA LEU A 33 3.19 -12.61 10.06
C LEU A 33 3.94 -13.56 11.02
N ILE A 34 5.19 -13.88 10.67
CA ILE A 34 6.10 -14.67 11.51
C ILE A 34 7.55 -14.38 11.12
N GLY A 35 8.40 -14.15 12.12
CA GLY A 35 9.84 -13.95 11.95
C GLY A 35 10.24 -12.49 11.84
N LEU A 36 11.31 -12.25 11.09
CA LEU A 36 11.97 -10.95 11.00
C LEU A 36 11.52 -10.20 9.75
N TYR A 37 11.13 -8.95 9.95
CA TYR A 37 10.80 -7.99 8.91
C TYR A 37 11.69 -6.76 9.05
N THR A 38 11.93 -6.07 7.96
CA THR A 38 12.64 -4.79 7.95
C THR A 38 11.69 -3.66 7.59
N ILE A 39 11.94 -2.48 8.12
CA ILE A 39 11.30 -1.24 7.67
C ILE A 39 12.43 -0.37 7.14
N ASN A 40 12.66 -0.46 5.82
CA ASN A 40 13.71 0.27 5.12
C ASN A 40 13.13 0.90 3.84
N PRO A 41 12.96 2.23 3.81
CA PRO A 41 12.43 2.95 2.64
C PRO A 41 13.35 2.92 1.42
N LEU A 42 14.64 2.63 1.61
CA LEU A 42 15.64 2.58 0.53
C LEU A 42 15.81 1.18 -0.08
N ALA A 43 15.18 0.15 0.52
CA ALA A 43 15.26 -1.22 0.05
C ALA A 43 13.98 -1.66 -0.69
N PRO A 44 14.07 -2.58 -1.68
CA PRO A 44 12.90 -3.14 -2.35
C PRO A 44 11.96 -3.87 -1.38
N THR A 45 10.64 -3.79 -1.59
CA THR A 45 9.61 -4.50 -0.82
C THR A 45 9.43 -5.94 -1.32
N ILE A 46 10.38 -6.83 -1.00
CA ILE A 46 10.33 -8.24 -1.39
C ILE A 46 9.88 -9.08 -0.19
N GLY A 47 8.58 -9.01 0.13
CA GLY A 47 7.87 -9.89 1.08
C GLY A 47 8.22 -9.73 2.56
N THR A 48 9.41 -9.25 2.89
CA THR A 48 9.88 -9.08 4.29
C THR A 48 10.38 -7.66 4.58
N ASN A 49 10.34 -6.75 3.60
CA ASN A 49 10.67 -5.34 3.80
C ASN A 49 9.44 -4.46 3.58
N TYR A 50 9.25 -3.50 4.48
CA TYR A 50 8.27 -2.43 4.38
C TYR A 50 8.98 -1.10 4.13
N THR A 51 8.37 -0.21 3.37
CA THR A 51 8.89 1.15 3.15
C THR A 51 8.49 2.12 4.25
N SER A 52 7.51 1.76 5.09
CA SER A 52 7.04 2.61 6.20
C SER A 52 6.47 1.80 7.35
N LEU A 53 6.42 2.42 8.54
CA LEU A 53 5.71 1.86 9.71
C LEU A 53 4.22 1.66 9.44
N THR A 54 3.60 2.55 8.68
CA THR A 54 2.18 2.46 8.33
C THR A 54 1.89 1.20 7.54
N ASP A 55 2.73 0.85 6.58
CA ASP A 55 2.56 -0.37 5.77
C ASP A 55 2.69 -1.63 6.64
N ALA A 56 3.69 -1.65 7.52
CA ALA A 56 3.89 -2.76 8.47
C ALA A 56 2.69 -2.92 9.42
N VAL A 57 2.14 -1.81 9.95
CA VAL A 57 0.96 -1.84 10.84
C VAL A 57 -0.28 -2.30 10.08
N ASN A 58 -0.48 -1.85 8.85
CA ASN A 58 -1.61 -2.26 8.03
C ASN A 58 -1.61 -3.79 7.83
N ASP A 59 -0.47 -4.37 7.50
CA ASP A 59 -0.32 -5.81 7.36
C ASP A 59 -0.47 -6.55 8.68
N LEU A 60 0.09 -6.01 9.77
CA LEU A 60 -0.09 -6.60 11.11
C LEU A 60 -1.56 -6.66 11.52
N VAL A 61 -2.34 -5.62 11.24
CA VAL A 61 -3.77 -5.55 11.52
C VAL A 61 -4.57 -6.47 10.59
N ALA A 62 -4.22 -6.52 9.30
CA ALA A 62 -4.95 -7.30 8.32
C ALA A 62 -4.67 -8.81 8.40
N GLN A 63 -3.44 -9.20 8.72
CA GLN A 63 -2.94 -10.58 8.62
C GLN A 63 -2.78 -11.23 10.00
N GLY A 64 -2.61 -10.45 11.07
CA GLY A 64 -2.29 -10.95 12.40
C GLY A 64 -0.90 -11.59 12.49
N VAL A 65 -0.64 -12.30 13.59
CA VAL A 65 0.65 -12.98 13.83
C VAL A 65 0.42 -14.47 14.12
N SER A 66 1.31 -15.32 13.61
CA SER A 66 1.30 -16.77 13.91
C SER A 66 2.47 -17.22 14.80
N GLY A 67 3.33 -16.29 15.19
CA GLY A 67 4.49 -16.53 16.05
C GLY A 67 5.19 -15.22 16.42
N PRO A 68 6.42 -15.27 16.95
CA PRO A 68 7.22 -14.08 17.22
C PRO A 68 7.43 -13.26 15.93
N VAL A 69 7.19 -11.95 16.02
CA VAL A 69 7.41 -11.01 14.93
C VAL A 69 8.33 -9.89 15.43
N ILE A 70 9.39 -9.63 14.67
CA ILE A 70 10.37 -8.56 14.95
C ILE A 70 10.42 -7.65 13.73
N PHE A 71 10.35 -6.33 13.96
CA PHE A 71 10.56 -5.32 12.93
C PHE A 71 11.86 -4.57 13.21
N ASP A 72 12.86 -4.79 12.35
CA ASP A 72 14.10 -4.02 12.36
C ASP A 72 13.90 -2.74 11.56
N LEU A 73 13.97 -1.62 12.26
CA LEU A 73 13.76 -0.31 11.69
C LEU A 73 15.07 0.19 11.07
N PHE A 74 15.05 0.78 9.88
CA PHE A 74 16.21 1.40 9.25
C PHE A 74 15.86 2.85 8.97
N ASP A 75 16.76 3.77 9.31
CA ASP A 75 16.62 5.17 8.88
C ASP A 75 17.28 5.37 7.51
N ASP A 76 16.94 6.49 6.86
CA ASP A 76 17.54 6.91 5.59
C ASP A 76 19.06 7.19 5.67
N ALA A 77 19.66 7.06 6.86
CA ALA A 77 21.05 7.38 7.14
C ALA A 77 21.95 6.14 7.34
N GLY A 78 21.41 4.93 7.24
CA GLY A 78 22.16 3.67 7.30
C GLY A 78 21.98 2.94 8.64
N PRO A 79 22.94 2.08 9.06
CA PRO A 79 22.83 1.38 10.34
C PRO A 79 22.72 2.38 11.49
N TYR A 80 21.90 2.07 12.50
CA TYR A 80 21.85 2.85 13.73
C TYR A 80 23.26 3.00 14.33
N THR A 81 23.81 4.20 14.20
CA THR A 81 24.98 4.61 14.97
C THR A 81 24.47 5.34 16.19
N THR A 82 25.14 5.14 17.33
CA THR A 82 24.78 5.72 18.64
C THR A 82 24.81 7.26 18.68
N GLY A 83 25.06 7.93 17.55
CA GLY A 83 25.16 9.38 17.39
C GLY A 83 24.10 10.03 16.50
N MET A 84 23.13 9.28 15.97
CA MET A 84 22.04 9.89 15.21
C MET A 84 20.92 10.36 16.16
N PRO A 85 20.65 11.68 16.26
CA PRO A 85 19.59 12.16 17.13
C PRO A 85 18.26 11.66 16.60
N PHE A 86 17.47 11.00 17.46
CA PHE A 86 16.04 10.81 17.22
C PHE A 86 15.48 12.19 16.83
N LEU A 87 14.95 12.33 15.62
CA LEU A 87 14.27 13.55 15.21
C LEU A 87 13.18 13.81 16.24
N SER A 88 13.44 14.79 17.12
CA SER A 88 12.71 14.96 18.38
C SER A 88 11.35 15.63 18.19
N ASN A 89 10.80 15.59 16.99
CA ASN A 89 9.48 16.11 16.70
C ASN A 89 8.45 14.96 16.71
N ASN A 90 7.83 14.79 17.88
CA ASN A 90 6.56 14.12 18.12
C ASN A 90 6.57 12.65 18.55
N VAL A 91 7.27 12.31 19.63
CA VAL A 91 6.74 11.28 20.52
C VAL A 91 6.85 11.73 21.97
N SER A 92 5.82 12.44 22.44
CA SER A 92 5.61 12.67 23.88
C SER A 92 4.94 11.43 24.46
N TRP A 93 5.73 10.45 24.89
CA TRP A 93 5.22 9.41 25.77
C TRP A 93 4.89 10.06 27.12
N ALA A 94 3.60 10.26 27.41
CA ALA A 94 3.21 10.55 28.78
C ALA A 94 3.57 9.31 29.63
N PRO A 95 4.20 9.46 30.80
CA PRO A 95 4.43 8.32 31.68
C PRO A 95 3.08 7.71 32.05
N SER A 96 2.98 6.38 31.95
CA SER A 96 1.89 5.61 32.52
C SER A 96 1.93 5.81 34.04
N THR A 97 1.04 6.66 34.57
CA THR A 97 0.74 6.68 36.00
C THR A 97 -0.26 5.57 36.28
N ALA A 98 0.29 4.40 36.61
CA ALA A 98 -0.42 3.39 37.39
C ALA A 98 -0.46 3.80 38.86
#